data_AF-W0EB87-F1
#
_entry.id   AF-W0EB87-F1
#
_cell.length_a   1.000
_cell.length_b   1.000
_cell.length_c   1.000
_cell.angle_alpha   90.00
_cell.angle_beta   90.00
_cell.angle_gamma   90.00
#
_symmetry.space_group_name_H-M   'P 1'
#
loop_
_entity.id
_entity.type
_entity.pdbx_description
1 polymer ?
#
loop_
_entity_poly.entity_id
_entity_poly.type
_entity_poly.pdbx_seq_one_letter_code
_entity_poly.pdbx_strand_id
1 'polypeptide(L)'
;MGWLIFSGRIRGLVRDAMKISGGREWVSILLIIIRTWFLLKLLSFPFSIYSQYFWQHQWGFSNQSLGAWILDDFKTSLLDVGLTVLGGMILFGLFRHWPRAWWAVGGSFFAAWLVFQSLLWPILVAPLFNHFSKVENLQIVNMVNELAERAGLNINQLLVMDASQRTTKANAYFTGVGSTQRIVLYDTLLKDYDLGEIKAVIAHEMAHWKYGHILKGLLLGILGSFLLWRLAFWVLNSMFPSRKYSPEVWTILLFFLLIMSFLSNPLQNYVSRQMETEADILAVQLTKDVSSTVRLQSNLATRNLSDVSPPPFITWFSYTHPSAVTRIETIQELSQK
;
A
#
# COMPACT_ATOMS: atom_id res chain seq x y z
N MET A 1 5.56 -2.90 20.89
CA MET A 1 4.55 -3.94 21.26
C MET A 1 5.15 -5.08 22.06
N GLY A 2 6.23 -5.74 21.60
CA GLY A 2 6.87 -6.85 22.34
C GLY A 2 7.18 -6.53 23.80
N TRP A 3 7.72 -5.34 24.09
CA TRP A 3 7.94 -4.89 25.47
C TRP A 3 6.65 -4.87 26.32
N LEU A 4 5.50 -4.40 25.80
CA LEU A 4 4.22 -4.40 26.53
C LEU A 4 3.76 -5.82 26.88
N ILE A 5 3.98 -6.76 25.95
CA ILE A 5 3.56 -8.16 26.08
C ILE A 5 4.48 -8.90 27.06
N PHE A 6 5.78 -8.92 26.80
CA PHE A 6 6.75 -9.71 27.55
C PHE A 6 7.06 -9.15 28.94
N SER A 7 6.93 -7.83 29.15
CA SER A 7 7.03 -7.24 30.51
C SER A 7 5.75 -7.41 31.35
N GLY A 8 4.67 -7.92 30.75
CA GLY A 8 3.35 -8.01 31.40
C GLY A 8 2.64 -6.68 31.61
N ARG A 9 3.21 -5.54 31.18
CA ARG A 9 2.59 -4.21 31.33
C ARG A 9 1.23 -4.09 30.63
N ILE A 10 0.99 -4.86 29.57
CA ILE A 10 -0.32 -4.92 28.92
C ILE A 10 -1.44 -5.35 29.89
N ARG A 11 -1.16 -6.27 30.83
CA ARG A 11 -2.13 -6.69 31.86
C ARG A 11 -2.47 -5.56 32.83
N GLY A 12 -1.51 -4.68 33.11
CA GLY A 12 -1.74 -3.45 33.87
C GLY A 12 -2.68 -2.50 33.13
N LEU A 13 -2.40 -2.24 31.85
CA LEU A 13 -3.24 -1.38 31.01
C LEU A 13 -4.69 -1.89 30.91
N VAL A 14 -4.87 -3.21 30.77
CA VAL A 14 -6.20 -3.84 30.75
C VAL A 14 -6.90 -3.66 32.10
N ARG A 15 -6.21 -3.90 33.22
CA ARG A 15 -6.77 -3.72 34.56
C ARG A 15 -7.23 -2.27 34.78
N ASP A 16 -6.44 -1.30 34.35
CA ASP A 16 -6.80 0.12 34.46
C ASP A 16 -7.98 0.47 33.56
N ALA A 17 -8.03 -0.07 32.34
CA ALA A 17 -9.17 0.09 31.45
C ALA A 17 -10.46 -0.52 32.04
N MET A 18 -10.37 -1.70 32.68
CA MET A 18 -11.50 -2.35 33.37
C MET A 18 -12.00 -1.56 34.58
N LYS A 19 -11.09 -0.92 35.33
CA LYS A 19 -11.47 -0.02 36.43
C LYS A 19 -12.21 1.21 35.90
N ILE A 20 -11.68 1.86 34.87
CA ILE A 20 -12.27 3.08 34.28
C ILE A 20 -13.62 2.78 33.61
N SER A 21 -13.77 1.60 33.00
CA SER A 21 -15.02 1.19 32.37
C SER A 21 -16.11 0.76 33.35
N GLY A 22 -15.84 0.72 34.65
CA GLY A 22 -16.75 0.19 35.66
C GLY A 22 -17.08 -1.30 35.43
N GLY A 23 -16.13 -2.07 34.88
CA GLY A 23 -16.32 -3.48 34.56
C GLY A 23 -17.05 -3.75 33.24
N ARG A 24 -17.41 -2.72 32.47
CA ARG A 24 -18.02 -2.90 31.14
C ARG A 24 -16.96 -3.38 30.15
N GLU A 25 -17.10 -4.63 29.72
CA GLU A 25 -16.12 -5.31 28.85
C GLU A 25 -15.89 -4.58 27.52
N TRP A 26 -16.95 -4.23 26.79
CA TRP A 26 -16.86 -3.52 25.50
C TRP A 26 -16.19 -2.15 25.60
N VAL A 27 -16.46 -1.42 26.68
CA VAL A 27 -15.80 -0.13 26.95
C VAL A 27 -14.31 -0.37 27.25
N SER A 28 -13.98 -1.44 27.97
CA SER A 28 -12.58 -1.82 28.24
C SER A 28 -11.83 -2.19 26.96
N ILE A 29 -12.47 -2.93 26.04
CA ILE A 29 -11.93 -3.27 24.73
C ILE A 29 -11.64 -2.01 23.93
N LEU A 30 -12.63 -1.11 23.81
CA LEU A 30 -12.49 0.17 23.13
C LEU A 30 -11.33 0.99 23.69
N LEU A 31 -11.24 1.11 25.02
CA LEU A 31 -10.17 1.84 25.69
C LEU A 31 -8.80 1.22 25.40
N ILE A 32 -8.68 -0.10 25.37
CA ILE A 32 -7.41 -0.77 25.05
C ILE A 32 -7.02 -0.57 23.60
N ILE A 33 -7.97 -0.65 22.66
CA ILE A 33 -7.71 -0.39 21.24
C ILE A 33 -7.17 1.04 21.07
N ILE A 34 -7.88 2.03 21.61
CA ILE A 34 -7.50 3.45 21.51
C ILE A 34 -6.16 3.72 22.19
N ARG A 35 -5.92 3.16 23.39
CA ARG A 35 -4.64 3.33 24.10
C ARG A 35 -3.48 2.73 23.34
N THR A 36 -3.62 1.50 22.85
CA THR A 36 -2.57 0.85 22.08
C THR A 36 -2.29 1.63 20.80
N TRP A 37 -3.34 2.08 20.08
CA TRP A 37 -3.18 2.93 18.90
C TRP A 37 -2.45 4.24 19.23
N PHE A 38 -2.89 4.96 20.26
CA PHE A 38 -2.31 6.24 20.65
C PHE A 38 -0.84 6.10 21.09
N LEU A 39 -0.52 5.05 21.86
CA LEU A 39 0.87 4.77 22.25
C LEU A 39 1.75 4.51 21.03
N LEU A 40 1.26 3.76 20.05
CA LEU A 40 2.01 3.50 18.82
C LEU A 40 2.18 4.76 17.98
N LYS A 41 1.13 5.56 17.82
CA LYS A 41 1.19 6.85 17.10
C LYS A 41 2.16 7.81 17.77
N LEU A 42 2.11 7.93 19.10
CA LEU A 42 3.02 8.79 19.86
C LEU A 42 4.49 8.37 19.67
N LEU A 43 4.75 7.06 19.69
CA LEU A 43 6.10 6.53 19.49
C LEU A 43 6.59 6.67 18.04
N SER A 44 5.71 6.50 17.05
CA SER A 44 6.08 6.59 15.64
C SER A 44 6.15 8.02 15.12
N PHE A 45 5.40 8.96 15.71
CA PHE A 45 5.26 10.33 15.21
C PHE A 45 6.60 11.06 15.01
N PRO A 46 7.59 11.02 15.94
CA PRO A 46 8.89 11.63 15.70
C PRO A 46 9.62 11.07 14.48
N PHE A 47 9.49 9.77 14.23
CA PHE A 47 10.08 9.12 13.06
C PHE A 47 9.31 9.44 11.78
N SER A 48 7.98 9.53 11.86
CA SER A 48 7.12 9.91 10.74
C SER A 48 7.41 11.33 10.29
N ILE A 49 7.41 12.32 11.18
CA ILE A 49 7.70 13.71 10.80
C ILE A 49 9.13 13.86 10.28
N TYR A 50 10.09 13.17 10.89
CA TYR A 50 11.48 13.21 10.41
C TYR A 50 11.61 12.60 9.01
N SER A 51 11.11 11.39 8.79
CA SER A 51 11.29 10.67 7.51
C SER A 51 10.41 11.20 6.37
N GLN A 52 9.18 11.65 6.67
CA GLN A 52 8.20 12.05 5.67
C GLN A 52 8.21 13.54 5.38
N TYR A 53 8.59 14.38 6.35
CA TYR A 53 8.69 15.82 6.15
C TYR A 53 10.15 16.26 6.03
N PHE A 54 10.92 16.21 7.12
CA PHE A 54 12.26 16.81 7.15
C PHE A 54 13.22 16.16 6.16
N TRP A 55 13.28 14.83 6.11
CA TRP A 55 14.14 14.10 5.20
C TRP A 55 13.74 14.31 3.74
N GLN A 56 12.43 14.32 3.43
CA GLN A 56 11.99 14.57 2.05
C GLN A 56 12.33 16.00 1.60
N HIS A 57 12.21 17.00 2.47
CA HIS A 57 12.59 18.38 2.16
C HIS A 57 14.11 18.54 2.01
N GLN A 58 14.90 17.89 2.87
CA GLN A 58 16.37 17.92 2.81
C GLN A 58 16.89 17.48 1.44
N TRP A 59 16.21 16.50 0.81
CA TRP A 59 16.58 15.97 -0.51
C TRP A 59 15.76 16.56 -1.67
N GLY A 60 14.93 17.59 -1.42
CA GLY A 60 14.15 18.26 -2.47
C GLY A 60 13.02 17.42 -3.07
N PHE A 61 12.54 16.39 -2.35
CA PHE A 61 11.46 15.50 -2.79
C PHE A 61 10.06 15.98 -2.44
N SER A 62 9.92 16.97 -1.55
CA SER A 62 8.63 17.50 -1.11
C SER A 62 8.53 19.00 -1.32
N ASN A 63 7.36 19.42 -1.81
CA ASN A 63 6.94 20.82 -1.92
C ASN A 63 5.90 21.18 -0.86
N GLN A 64 5.55 20.24 0.03
CA GLN A 64 4.44 20.37 0.96
C GLN A 64 4.83 21.27 2.13
N SER A 65 4.03 22.28 2.45
CA SER A 65 4.28 23.05 3.68
C SER A 65 4.04 22.21 4.95
N LEU A 66 4.72 22.55 6.06
CA LEU A 66 4.54 21.84 7.33
C LEU A 66 3.07 21.80 7.78
N GLY A 67 2.33 22.91 7.62
CA GLY A 67 0.91 22.97 7.97
C GLY A 67 0.06 22.01 7.13
N ALA A 68 0.31 21.93 5.82
CA ALA A 68 -0.37 20.97 4.96
C ALA A 68 -0.02 19.53 5.31
N TRP A 69 1.25 19.25 5.64
CA TRP A 69 1.69 17.93 6.09
C TRP A 69 1.01 17.50 7.40
N ILE A 70 0.95 18.38 8.39
CA ILE A 70 0.26 18.11 9.67
C ILE A 70 -1.24 17.85 9.43
N LEU A 71 -1.87 18.61 8.54
CA LEU A 71 -3.28 18.41 8.20
C LEU A 71 -3.52 17.04 7.55
N ASP A 72 -2.65 16.64 6.62
CA ASP A 72 -2.71 15.32 5.97
C ASP A 72 -2.44 14.19 6.97
N ASP A 73 -1.46 14.34 7.87
CA ASP A 73 -1.20 13.37 8.95
C ASP A 73 -2.39 13.26 9.92
N PHE A 74 -3.04 14.38 10.24
CA PHE A 74 -4.23 14.39 11.09
C PHE A 74 -5.42 13.68 10.42
N LYS A 75 -5.75 14.01 9.17
CA LYS A 75 -6.80 13.33 8.39
C LYS A 75 -6.55 11.83 8.31
N THR A 76 -5.31 11.44 8.00
CA THR A 76 -4.89 10.04 7.91
C THR A 76 -5.02 9.35 9.26
N SER A 77 -4.60 10.00 10.34
CA SER A 77 -4.70 9.45 11.70
C SER A 77 -6.15 9.25 12.16
N LEU A 78 -7.06 10.15 11.77
CA LEU A 78 -8.48 10.03 12.08
C LEU A 78 -9.12 8.84 11.35
N LEU A 79 -8.78 8.65 10.07
CA LEU A 79 -9.23 7.48 9.31
C LEU A 79 -8.65 6.19 9.91
N ASP A 80 -7.36 6.18 10.22
CA ASP A 80 -6.66 5.02 10.78
C ASP A 80 -7.22 4.59 12.14
N VAL A 81 -7.40 5.51 13.09
CA VAL A 81 -8.00 5.19 14.40
C VAL A 81 -9.46 4.72 14.25
N GLY A 82 -10.23 5.33 13.34
CA GLY A 82 -11.62 4.94 13.08
C GLY A 82 -11.73 3.51 12.55
N LEU A 83 -10.92 3.17 11.53
CA LEU A 83 -10.87 1.82 10.97
C LEU A 83 -10.33 0.80 11.97
N THR A 84 -9.31 1.18 12.76
CA THR A 84 -8.74 0.34 13.81
C THR A 84 -9.77 0.00 14.90
N VAL A 85 -10.54 0.99 15.36
CA VAL A 85 -11.62 0.80 16.32
C VAL A 85 -12.72 -0.07 15.72
N LEU A 86 -13.19 0.22 14.52
CA LEU A 86 -14.23 -0.55 13.85
C LEU A 86 -13.81 -2.03 13.69
N GLY A 87 -12.63 -2.26 13.11
CA GLY A 87 -12.09 -3.60 12.88
C GLY A 87 -11.86 -4.37 14.19
N GLY A 88 -11.30 -3.71 15.21
CA GLY A 88 -11.08 -4.31 16.52
C GLY A 88 -12.40 -4.70 17.21
N MET A 89 -13.41 -3.82 17.19
CA MET A 89 -14.72 -4.11 17.78
C MET A 89 -15.43 -5.25 17.06
N ILE A 90 -15.38 -5.28 15.72
CA ILE A 90 -15.91 -6.41 14.92
C ILE A 90 -15.20 -7.70 15.35
N LEU A 91 -13.87 -7.70 15.40
CA LEU A 91 -13.08 -8.89 15.74
C LEU A 91 -13.42 -9.44 17.13
N PHE A 92 -13.53 -8.60 18.16
CA PHE A 92 -13.97 -9.05 19.49
C PHE A 92 -15.43 -9.55 19.47
N GLY A 93 -16.28 -9.01 18.59
CA GLY A 93 -17.59 -9.58 18.28
C GLY A 93 -17.49 -11.01 17.73
N LEU A 94 -16.62 -11.23 16.75
CA LEU A 94 -16.40 -12.55 16.15
C LEU A 94 -15.84 -13.57 17.15
N PHE A 95 -14.90 -13.16 17.99
CA PHE A 95 -14.37 -13.96 19.09
C PHE A 95 -15.47 -14.50 20.00
N ARG A 96 -16.47 -13.67 20.31
CA ARG A 96 -17.57 -14.04 21.20
C ARG A 96 -18.64 -14.90 20.52
N HIS A 97 -19.02 -14.58 19.29
CA HIS A 97 -20.10 -15.26 18.58
C HIS A 97 -19.65 -16.57 17.91
N TRP A 98 -18.41 -16.61 17.40
CA TRP A 98 -17.87 -17.75 16.66
C TRP A 98 -16.47 -18.14 17.16
N PRO A 99 -16.28 -18.52 18.43
CA PRO A 99 -14.96 -18.77 19.02
C PRO A 99 -14.13 -19.86 18.31
N ARG A 100 -14.77 -20.78 17.57
CA ARG A 100 -14.09 -21.83 16.78
C ARG A 100 -13.91 -21.48 15.30
N ALA A 101 -14.65 -20.50 14.79
CA ALA A 101 -14.72 -20.16 13.37
C ALA A 101 -14.40 -18.69 13.07
N TRP A 102 -14.05 -17.89 14.09
CA TRP A 102 -13.78 -16.46 13.94
C TRP A 102 -12.69 -16.16 12.91
N TRP A 103 -11.73 -17.07 12.71
CA TRP A 103 -10.67 -16.91 11.72
C TRP A 103 -11.21 -16.98 10.29
N ALA A 104 -12.18 -17.85 10.02
CA ALA A 104 -12.80 -18.00 8.71
C ALA A 104 -13.80 -16.87 8.46
N VAL A 105 -14.62 -16.54 9.46
CA VAL A 105 -15.59 -15.43 9.35
C VAL A 105 -14.85 -14.10 9.26
N GLY A 106 -13.86 -13.87 10.12
CA GLY A 106 -13.00 -12.68 10.11
C GLY A 106 -12.16 -12.57 8.85
N GLY A 107 -11.62 -13.70 8.36
CA GLY A 107 -10.96 -13.76 7.06
C GLY A 107 -11.90 -13.38 5.92
N SER A 108 -13.17 -13.79 5.96
CA SER A 108 -14.18 -13.41 4.97
C SER A 108 -14.52 -11.91 5.04
N PHE A 109 -14.69 -11.34 6.24
CA PHE A 109 -14.86 -9.91 6.42
C PHE A 109 -13.65 -9.12 5.91
N PHE A 110 -12.45 -9.59 6.20
CA PHE A 110 -11.22 -8.96 5.72
C PHE A 110 -11.07 -9.07 4.21
N ALA A 111 -11.40 -10.22 3.61
CA ALA A 111 -11.40 -10.39 2.17
C ALA A 111 -12.40 -9.45 1.49
N ALA A 112 -13.61 -9.34 2.03
CA ALA A 112 -14.59 -8.36 1.58
C ALA A 112 -14.03 -6.94 1.71
N TRP A 113 -13.42 -6.60 2.85
CA TRP A 113 -12.76 -5.31 3.07
C TRP A 113 -11.66 -5.03 2.04
N LEU A 114 -10.80 -6.01 1.69
CA LEU A 114 -9.77 -5.87 0.66
C LEU A 114 -10.36 -5.51 -0.71
N VAL A 115 -11.49 -6.13 -1.07
CA VAL A 115 -12.23 -5.81 -2.31
C VAL A 115 -12.87 -4.43 -2.21
N PHE A 116 -13.55 -4.12 -1.10
CA PHE A 116 -14.19 -2.82 -0.92
C PHE A 116 -13.19 -1.67 -0.97
N GLN A 117 -12.05 -1.78 -0.27
CA GLN A 117 -11.03 -0.74 -0.30
C GLN A 117 -10.39 -0.59 -1.68
N SER A 118 -10.17 -1.66 -2.44
CA SER A 118 -9.56 -1.54 -3.78
C SER A 118 -10.48 -0.82 -4.78
N LEU A 119 -11.79 -0.94 -4.59
CA LEU A 119 -12.80 -0.23 -5.38
C LEU A 119 -13.02 1.21 -4.91
N LEU A 120 -13.10 1.43 -3.59
CA LEU A 120 -13.54 2.70 -3.01
C LEU A 120 -12.38 3.66 -2.73
N TRP A 121 -11.16 3.18 -2.50
CA TRP A 121 -10.02 4.04 -2.17
C TRP A 121 -9.79 5.14 -3.22
N PRO A 122 -9.75 4.86 -4.53
CA PRO A 122 -9.53 5.90 -5.53
C PRO A 122 -10.69 6.90 -5.66
N ILE A 123 -11.89 6.52 -5.20
CA ILE A 123 -13.12 7.29 -5.38
C ILE A 123 -13.42 8.14 -4.14
N LEU A 124 -13.21 7.59 -2.95
CA LEU A 124 -13.62 8.21 -1.69
C LEU A 124 -12.43 8.74 -0.88
N VAL A 125 -11.28 8.07 -0.93
CA VAL A 125 -10.15 8.41 -0.07
C VAL A 125 -9.15 9.30 -0.80
N ALA A 126 -8.71 8.92 -1.99
CA ALA A 126 -7.73 9.69 -2.75
C ALA A 126 -8.16 11.16 -2.99
N PRO A 127 -9.44 11.47 -3.28
CA PRO A 127 -9.90 12.86 -3.45
C PRO A 127 -9.93 13.71 -2.16
N LEU A 128 -9.78 13.10 -0.97
CA LEU A 128 -9.65 13.87 0.29
C LEU A 128 -8.28 14.55 0.42
N PHE A 129 -7.32 14.09 -0.38
CA PHE A 129 -5.94 14.54 -0.36
C PHE A 129 -5.58 15.28 -1.66
N ASN A 130 -5.98 14.77 -2.82
CA ASN A 130 -5.54 15.32 -4.12
C ASN A 130 -6.71 15.76 -4.98
N HIS A 131 -6.45 16.74 -5.86
CA HIS A 131 -7.38 17.14 -6.89
C HIS A 131 -7.13 16.35 -8.17
N PHE A 132 -8.22 15.92 -8.81
CA PHE A 132 -8.18 15.18 -10.07
C PHE A 132 -8.91 15.97 -11.15
N SER A 133 -8.23 16.20 -12.26
CA SER A 133 -8.77 16.86 -13.45
C SER A 133 -8.61 15.97 -14.68
N LYS A 134 -9.31 16.26 -15.78
CA LYS A 134 -9.12 15.51 -17.04
C LYS A 134 -7.84 15.97 -17.72
N VAL A 135 -7.14 15.06 -18.41
CA VAL A 135 -6.03 15.47 -19.29
C VAL A 135 -6.57 16.30 -20.44
N GLU A 136 -6.10 17.54 -20.58
CA GLU A 136 -6.49 18.47 -21.66
C GLU A 136 -5.61 18.32 -22.91
N ASN A 137 -4.37 17.86 -22.75
CA ASN A 137 -3.41 17.73 -23.86
C ASN A 137 -3.83 16.60 -24.82
N LEU A 138 -4.30 16.98 -26.01
CA LEU A 138 -4.75 16.04 -27.05
C LEU A 138 -3.66 15.07 -27.53
N GLN A 139 -2.37 15.47 -27.51
CA GLN A 139 -1.28 14.57 -27.88
C GLN A 139 -1.19 13.40 -26.89
N ILE A 140 -1.33 13.67 -25.59
CA ILE A 140 -1.33 12.65 -24.53
C ILE A 140 -2.57 11.77 -24.65
N VAL A 141 -3.75 12.36 -24.85
CA VAL A 141 -5.00 11.59 -25.01
C VAL A 141 -4.93 10.64 -26.20
N ASN A 142 -4.47 11.13 -27.36
CA ASN A 142 -4.35 10.31 -28.57
C ASN A 142 -3.33 9.18 -28.39
N MET A 143 -2.17 9.48 -27.79
CA MET A 143 -1.14 8.48 -27.49
C MET A 143 -1.65 7.39 -26.55
N VAL A 144 -2.41 7.77 -25.50
CA VAL A 144 -3.02 6.82 -24.57
C VAL A 144 -4.03 5.93 -25.29
N ASN A 145 -4.90 6.52 -26.12
CA ASN A 145 -5.89 5.75 -26.89
C ASN A 145 -5.23 4.76 -27.86
N GLU A 146 -4.18 5.16 -28.55
CA GLU A 146 -3.41 4.29 -29.45
C GLU A 146 -2.76 3.12 -28.69
N LEU A 147 -2.16 3.40 -27.53
CA LEU A 147 -1.59 2.36 -26.67
C LEU A 147 -2.66 1.41 -26.13
N ALA A 148 -3.82 1.95 -25.74
CA ALA A 148 -4.94 1.16 -25.23
C ALA A 148 -5.47 0.20 -26.28
N GLU A 149 -5.65 0.68 -27.52
CA GLU A 149 -6.08 -0.13 -28.65
C GLU A 149 -5.08 -1.27 -28.92
N ARG A 150 -3.77 -0.96 -28.96
CA ARG A 150 -2.72 -1.99 -29.11
C ARG A 150 -2.68 -2.98 -27.97
N ALA A 151 -2.95 -2.53 -26.75
CA ALA A 151 -3.01 -3.39 -25.57
C ALA A 151 -4.31 -4.20 -25.49
N GLY A 152 -5.33 -3.87 -26.27
CA GLY A 152 -6.66 -4.47 -26.21
C GLY A 152 -7.44 -4.04 -24.96
N LEU A 153 -7.22 -2.81 -24.50
CA LEU A 153 -7.79 -2.26 -23.28
C LEU A 153 -8.78 -1.14 -23.57
N ASN A 154 -9.86 -1.10 -22.79
CA ASN A 154 -10.80 0.01 -22.79
C ASN A 154 -10.46 0.94 -21.61
N ILE A 155 -10.19 2.21 -21.88
CA ILE A 155 -9.90 3.20 -20.84
C ILE A 155 -11.07 4.16 -20.76
N ASN A 156 -11.73 4.19 -19.61
CA ASN A 156 -12.91 5.03 -19.43
C ASN A 156 -12.56 6.47 -19.03
N GLN A 157 -11.46 6.66 -18.29
CA GLN A 157 -11.04 7.96 -17.80
C GLN A 157 -9.52 8.11 -17.80
N LEU A 158 -9.05 9.26 -18.27
CA LEU A 158 -7.66 9.68 -18.19
C LEU A 158 -7.59 10.99 -17.40
N LEU A 159 -6.95 10.94 -16.24
CA LEU A 159 -6.93 12.00 -15.25
C LEU A 159 -5.50 12.47 -14.95
N VAL A 160 -5.38 13.74 -14.55
CA VAL A 160 -4.17 14.32 -13.96
C VAL A 160 -4.42 14.58 -12.48
N MET A 161 -3.46 14.18 -11.65
CA MET A 161 -3.42 14.48 -10.22
C MET A 161 -2.41 15.60 -9.94
N ASP A 162 -2.77 16.54 -9.08
CA ASP A 162 -1.94 17.68 -8.62
C ASP A 162 -0.83 17.28 -7.63
N ALA A 163 -0.06 16.24 -7.98
CA ALA A 163 0.99 15.66 -7.15
C ALA A 163 2.09 16.67 -6.78
N SER A 164 2.32 17.67 -7.64
CA SER A 164 3.30 18.73 -7.43
C SER A 164 3.10 19.54 -6.15
N GLN A 165 1.89 19.57 -5.58
CA GLN A 165 1.63 20.20 -4.28
C GLN A 165 2.30 19.46 -3.11
N ARG A 166 2.65 18.18 -3.30
CA ARG A 166 3.23 17.32 -2.25
C ARG A 166 4.64 16.89 -2.57
N THR A 167 4.91 16.54 -3.82
CA THR A 167 6.17 15.92 -4.22
C THR A 167 6.67 16.41 -5.56
N THR A 168 7.99 16.37 -5.74
CA THR A 168 8.67 16.58 -7.03
C THR A 168 8.81 15.30 -7.84
N LYS A 169 8.47 14.14 -7.25
CA LYS A 169 8.58 12.83 -7.90
C LYS A 169 7.50 12.67 -8.97
N ALA A 170 7.85 11.96 -10.04
CA ALA A 170 6.93 11.59 -11.11
C ALA A 170 6.36 10.20 -10.87
N ASN A 171 5.09 10.01 -11.23
CA ASN A 171 4.45 8.72 -11.23
C ASN A 171 3.23 8.70 -12.17
N ALA A 172 2.78 7.50 -12.51
CA ALA A 172 1.46 7.24 -13.05
C ALA A 172 0.93 5.98 -12.38
N TYR A 173 -0.39 5.80 -12.36
CA TYR A 173 -0.96 4.54 -11.92
C TYR A 173 -2.28 4.25 -12.60
N PHE A 174 -2.54 2.98 -12.81
CA PHE A 174 -3.85 2.49 -13.20
C PHE A 174 -4.69 2.12 -11.97
N THR A 175 -5.98 2.45 -11.96
CA THR A 175 -6.87 2.04 -10.87
C THR A 175 -8.32 1.84 -11.31
N GLY A 176 -9.12 1.27 -10.42
CA GLY A 176 -10.52 0.91 -10.67
C GLY A 176 -10.70 -0.52 -11.18
N VAL A 177 -11.95 -0.99 -11.19
CA VAL A 177 -12.35 -2.31 -11.69
C VAL A 177 -13.57 -2.15 -12.58
N GLY A 178 -13.62 -2.92 -13.68
CA GLY A 178 -14.74 -2.89 -14.63
C GLY A 178 -14.97 -1.49 -15.22
N SER A 179 -16.16 -0.93 -15.06
CA SER A 179 -16.51 0.37 -15.62
C SER A 179 -15.86 1.58 -14.93
N THR A 180 -15.16 1.39 -13.80
CA THR A 180 -14.52 2.48 -13.05
C THR A 180 -13.03 2.69 -13.37
N GLN A 181 -12.52 1.94 -14.35
CA GLN A 181 -11.15 1.97 -14.84
C GLN A 181 -10.70 3.38 -15.21
N ARG A 182 -9.55 3.79 -14.66
CA ARG A 182 -8.95 5.08 -14.93
C ARG A 182 -7.42 5.01 -14.88
N ILE A 183 -6.80 5.81 -15.74
CA ILE A 183 -5.37 6.11 -15.66
C ILE A 183 -5.21 7.47 -14.99
N VAL A 184 -4.34 7.53 -13.99
CA VAL A 184 -3.98 8.78 -13.31
C VAL A 184 -2.51 9.08 -13.58
N LEU A 185 -2.24 10.26 -14.14
CA LEU A 185 -0.90 10.78 -14.38
C LEU A 185 -0.59 11.86 -13.35
N TYR A 186 0.63 11.87 -12.81
CA TYR A 186 1.06 13.01 -12.00
C TYR A 186 1.34 14.20 -12.92
N ASP A 187 0.98 15.40 -12.48
CA ASP A 187 1.36 16.64 -13.17
C ASP A 187 2.88 16.80 -13.30
N THR A 188 3.66 16.35 -12.32
CA THR A 188 5.12 16.30 -12.36
C THR A 188 5.64 15.42 -13.50
N LEU A 189 5.00 14.27 -13.77
CA LEU A 189 5.36 13.41 -14.90
C LEU A 189 5.16 14.14 -16.22
N LEU A 190 4.02 14.81 -16.40
CA LEU A 190 3.68 15.54 -17.63
C LEU A 190 4.57 16.77 -17.85
N LYS A 191 5.08 17.37 -16.76
CA LYS A 191 5.91 18.57 -16.80
C LYS A 191 7.38 18.27 -17.06
N ASP A 192 7.90 17.20 -16.47
CA ASP A 192 9.35 17.00 -16.30
C ASP A 192 9.95 15.93 -17.23
N TYR A 193 9.12 15.19 -17.96
CA TYR A 193 9.53 14.06 -18.82
C TYR A 193 9.10 14.30 -20.27
N ASP A 194 9.86 13.74 -21.21
CA ASP A 194 9.54 13.83 -22.62
C ASP A 194 8.36 12.91 -23.01
N LEU A 195 7.80 13.12 -24.21
CA LEU A 195 6.64 12.36 -24.66
C LEU A 195 6.92 10.85 -24.78
N GLY A 196 8.14 10.45 -25.13
CA GLY A 196 8.53 9.04 -25.25
C GLY A 196 8.61 8.36 -23.87
N GLU A 197 9.13 9.06 -22.88
CA GLU A 197 9.20 8.62 -21.49
C GLU A 197 7.79 8.50 -20.88
N ILE A 198 6.93 9.49 -21.11
CA ILE A 198 5.52 9.43 -20.69
C ILE A 198 4.82 8.24 -21.36
N LYS A 199 5.05 8.02 -22.66
CA LYS A 199 4.53 6.86 -23.39
C LYS A 199 4.97 5.54 -22.75
N ALA A 200 6.25 5.45 -22.37
CA ALA A 200 6.83 4.26 -21.76
C ALA A 200 6.25 3.96 -20.37
N VAL A 201 6.09 4.98 -19.50
CA VAL A 201 5.43 4.82 -18.19
C VAL A 201 4.00 4.32 -18.36
N ILE A 202 3.24 4.95 -19.26
CA ILE A 202 1.83 4.58 -19.47
C ILE A 202 1.72 3.15 -20.02
N ALA A 203 2.60 2.75 -20.94
CA ALA A 203 2.62 1.39 -21.46
C ALA A 203 2.95 0.36 -20.37
N HIS A 204 3.84 0.70 -19.42
CA HIS A 204 4.13 -0.12 -18.24
C HIS A 204 2.91 -0.27 -17.32
N GLU A 205 2.21 0.82 -17.01
CA GLU A 205 0.97 0.77 -16.23
C GLU A 205 -0.15 -0.03 -16.93
N MET A 206 -0.27 0.10 -18.25
CA MET A 206 -1.20 -0.71 -19.05
C MET A 206 -0.84 -2.19 -19.04
N ALA A 207 0.45 -2.52 -18.95
CA ALA A 207 0.90 -3.90 -18.89
C ALA A 207 0.48 -4.59 -17.59
N HIS A 208 0.58 -3.89 -16.44
CA HIS A 208 0.02 -4.38 -15.18
C HIS A 208 -1.46 -4.69 -15.27
N TRP A 209 -2.20 -3.85 -16.01
CA TRP A 209 -3.61 -4.07 -16.24
C TRP A 209 -3.88 -5.29 -17.13
N LYS A 210 -3.20 -5.39 -18.28
CA LYS A 210 -3.34 -6.49 -19.24
C LYS A 210 -3.06 -7.85 -18.61
N TYR A 211 -2.05 -7.95 -17.76
CA TYR A 211 -1.73 -9.18 -17.03
C TYR A 211 -2.52 -9.36 -15.73
N GLY A 212 -3.44 -8.44 -15.40
CA GLY A 212 -4.31 -8.54 -14.24
C GLY A 212 -3.56 -8.53 -12.91
N HIS A 213 -2.45 -7.80 -12.80
CA HIS A 213 -1.60 -7.80 -11.59
C HIS A 213 -2.34 -7.34 -10.34
N ILE A 214 -3.24 -6.37 -10.46
CA ILE A 214 -4.09 -5.92 -9.34
C ILE A 214 -4.98 -7.08 -8.85
N LEU A 215 -5.60 -7.84 -9.78
CA LEU A 215 -6.44 -8.98 -9.43
C LEU A 215 -5.61 -10.13 -8.85
N LYS A 216 -4.46 -10.47 -9.45
CA LYS A 216 -3.52 -11.46 -8.91
C LYS A 216 -3.09 -11.10 -7.49
N GLY A 217 -2.68 -9.85 -7.26
CA GLY A 217 -2.29 -9.33 -5.96
C GLY A 217 -3.43 -9.38 -4.93
N LEU A 218 -4.65 -9.00 -5.34
CA LEU A 218 -5.85 -9.08 -4.50
C LEU A 218 -6.17 -10.52 -4.09
N LEU A 219 -6.14 -11.47 -5.04
CA LEU A 219 -6.39 -12.89 -4.76
C LEU A 219 -5.32 -13.48 -3.84
N LEU A 220 -4.04 -13.19 -4.09
CA LEU A 220 -2.93 -13.60 -3.22
C LEU A 220 -3.07 -12.98 -1.81
N GLY A 221 -3.47 -11.71 -1.72
CA GLY A 221 -3.74 -11.03 -0.45
C GLY A 221 -4.90 -11.68 0.32
N ILE A 222 -5.99 -12.04 -0.36
CA ILE A 222 -7.12 -12.76 0.25
C ILE A 222 -6.65 -14.13 0.77
N LEU A 223 -5.99 -14.94 -0.06
CA LEU A 223 -5.49 -16.26 0.33
C LEU A 223 -4.49 -16.17 1.49
N GLY A 224 -3.54 -15.23 1.40
CA GLY A 224 -2.56 -14.96 2.45
C GLY A 224 -3.23 -14.51 3.75
N SER A 225 -4.29 -13.72 3.68
CA SER A 225 -5.04 -13.30 4.86
C SER A 225 -5.74 -14.46 5.55
N PHE A 226 -6.37 -15.40 4.82
CA PHE A 226 -6.99 -16.59 5.41
C PHE A 226 -5.96 -17.47 6.11
N LEU A 227 -4.79 -17.66 5.49
CA LEU A 227 -3.66 -18.34 6.12
C LEU A 227 -3.23 -17.62 7.39
N LEU A 228 -3.06 -16.30 7.34
CA LEU A 228 -2.65 -15.49 8.48
C LEU A 228 -3.64 -15.57 9.65
N TRP A 229 -4.94 -15.45 9.37
CA TRP A 229 -5.99 -15.59 10.37
C TRP A 229 -6.04 -17.00 10.95
N ARG A 230 -5.79 -18.03 10.14
CA ARG A 230 -5.70 -19.42 10.58
C ARG A 230 -4.51 -19.66 11.52
N LEU A 231 -3.35 -19.07 11.20
CA LEU A 231 -2.17 -19.10 12.05
C LEU A 231 -2.41 -18.34 13.37
N ALA A 232 -3.03 -17.15 13.30
CA ALA A 232 -3.43 -16.38 14.48
C ALA A 232 -4.36 -17.18 15.39
N PHE A 233 -5.33 -17.91 14.80
CA PHE A 233 -6.19 -18.82 15.56
C PHE A 233 -5.41 -19.90 16.29
N TRP A 234 -4.43 -20.55 15.65
CA TRP A 234 -3.62 -21.55 16.31
C TRP A 234 -2.82 -20.96 17.47
N VAL A 235 -2.15 -19.83 17.26
CA VAL A 235 -1.38 -19.13 18.30
C VAL A 235 -2.29 -18.77 19.48
N LEU A 236 -3.43 -18.12 19.21
CA LEU A 236 -4.36 -17.70 20.26
C LEU A 236 -5.03 -18.87 20.96
N ASN A 237 -5.34 -19.97 20.27
CA ASN A 237 -5.93 -21.16 20.89
C ASN A 237 -4.91 -21.88 21.79
N SER A 238 -3.62 -21.85 21.45
CA SER A 238 -2.56 -22.38 22.32
C SER A 238 -2.34 -21.51 23.57
N MET A 239 -2.41 -20.18 23.44
CA MET A 239 -2.26 -19.25 24.57
C MET A 239 -3.51 -19.15 25.44
N PHE A 240 -4.70 -19.30 24.85
CA PHE A 240 -6.00 -19.20 25.50
C PHE A 240 -6.90 -20.40 25.15
N PRO A 241 -6.67 -21.59 25.74
CA PRO A 241 -7.41 -22.81 25.40
C PRO A 241 -8.92 -22.72 25.64
N SER A 242 -9.35 -21.89 26.58
CA SER A 242 -10.76 -21.62 26.88
C SER A 242 -11.47 -20.82 25.79
N ARG A 243 -10.71 -20.23 24.84
CA ARG A 243 -11.20 -19.32 23.78
C ARG A 243 -11.97 -18.11 24.32
N LYS A 244 -11.70 -17.74 25.57
CA LYS A 244 -12.15 -16.48 26.16
C LYS A 244 -11.02 -15.46 25.99
N TYR A 245 -11.16 -14.60 24.99
CA TYR A 245 -10.14 -13.62 24.64
C TYR A 245 -10.36 -12.31 25.40
N SER A 246 -9.45 -12.02 26.32
CA SER A 246 -9.39 -10.76 27.07
C SER A 246 -8.92 -9.60 26.18
N PRO A 247 -9.12 -8.32 26.58
CA PRO A 247 -8.69 -7.17 25.79
C PRO A 247 -7.19 -7.15 25.42
N GLU A 248 -6.33 -7.82 26.19
CA GLU A 248 -4.88 -7.90 25.88
C GLU A 248 -4.59 -8.63 24.57
N VAL A 249 -5.51 -9.50 24.12
CA VAL A 249 -5.42 -10.24 22.85
C VAL A 249 -5.28 -9.28 21.67
N TRP A 250 -5.84 -8.07 21.75
CA TRP A 250 -5.66 -7.05 20.73
C TRP A 250 -4.18 -6.75 20.47
N THR A 251 -3.41 -6.51 21.54
CA THR A 251 -1.99 -6.14 21.42
C THR A 251 -1.13 -7.34 21.04
N ILE A 252 -1.48 -8.53 21.51
CA ILE A 252 -0.83 -9.79 21.11
C ILE A 252 -1.03 -10.04 19.61
N LEU A 253 -2.25 -9.87 19.13
CA LEU A 253 -2.59 -10.06 17.72
C LEU A 253 -1.88 -9.03 16.84
N LEU A 254 -1.89 -7.73 17.20
CA LEU A 254 -1.15 -6.71 16.44
C LEU A 254 0.35 -7.04 16.36
N PHE A 255 0.95 -7.53 17.45
CA PHE A 255 2.34 -7.94 17.45
C PHE A 255 2.60 -9.17 16.57
N PHE A 256 1.70 -10.16 16.60
CA PHE A 256 1.73 -11.31 15.71
C PHE A 256 1.64 -10.89 14.24
N LEU A 257 0.68 -10.02 13.90
CA LEU A 257 0.51 -9.50 12.53
C LEU A 257 1.74 -8.73 12.05
N LEU A 258 2.38 -7.94 12.93
CA LEU A 258 3.63 -7.25 12.62
C LEU A 258 4.77 -8.22 12.27
N ILE A 259 4.95 -9.27 13.07
CA ILE A 259 5.99 -10.29 12.81
C ILE A 259 5.69 -11.02 11.49
N MET A 260 4.45 -11.45 11.28
CA MET A 260 4.07 -12.17 10.07
C MET A 260 4.19 -11.29 8.81
N SER A 261 3.89 -9.99 8.91
CA SER A 261 4.11 -9.02 7.84
C SER A 261 5.59 -8.92 7.49
N PHE A 262 6.48 -8.82 8.49
CA PHE A 262 7.93 -8.81 8.29
C PHE A 262 8.44 -10.10 7.62
N LEU A 263 7.98 -11.27 8.09
CA LEU A 263 8.42 -12.57 7.57
C LEU A 263 7.90 -12.88 6.16
N SER A 264 6.74 -12.35 5.79
CA SER A 264 6.15 -12.54 4.46
C SER A 264 6.69 -11.57 3.40
N ASN A 265 7.49 -10.58 3.81
CA ASN A 265 8.00 -9.52 2.92
C ASN A 265 8.80 -10.06 1.72
N PRO A 266 9.76 -11.00 1.88
CA PRO A 266 10.55 -11.49 0.74
C PRO A 266 9.70 -12.17 -0.34
N LEU A 267 8.65 -12.91 0.07
CA LEU A 267 7.74 -13.57 -0.87
C LEU A 267 6.90 -12.55 -1.64
N GLN A 268 6.34 -11.56 -0.95
CA GLN A 268 5.57 -10.49 -1.59
C GLN A 268 6.43 -9.70 -2.58
N ASN A 269 7.65 -9.35 -2.17
CA ASN A 269 8.60 -8.62 -3.01
C ASN A 269 9.07 -9.44 -4.21
N TYR A 270 9.26 -10.75 -4.06
CA TYR A 270 9.55 -11.62 -5.19
C TYR A 270 8.44 -11.59 -6.24
N VAL A 271 7.17 -11.75 -5.82
CA VAL A 271 6.01 -11.69 -6.73
C VAL A 271 5.92 -10.32 -7.40
N SER A 272 6.11 -9.25 -6.64
CA SER A 272 6.12 -7.87 -7.16
C SER A 272 7.17 -7.70 -8.26
N ARG A 273 8.41 -8.14 -8.03
CA ARG A 273 9.49 -8.01 -9.03
C ARG A 273 9.21 -8.81 -10.31
N GLN A 274 8.55 -9.96 -10.22
CA GLN A 274 8.14 -10.70 -11.43
C GLN A 274 7.09 -9.93 -12.23
N MET A 275 6.12 -9.32 -11.54
CA MET A 275 5.10 -8.47 -12.16
C MET A 275 5.71 -7.22 -12.82
N GLU A 276 6.76 -6.64 -12.23
CA GLU A 276 7.51 -5.54 -12.84
C GLU A 276 8.20 -5.97 -14.13
N THR A 277 8.88 -7.11 -14.13
CA THR A 277 9.55 -7.65 -15.33
C THR A 277 8.56 -7.95 -16.45
N GLU A 278 7.41 -8.57 -16.14
CA GLU A 278 6.32 -8.79 -17.10
C GLU A 278 5.84 -7.47 -17.70
N ALA A 279 5.72 -6.43 -16.87
CA ALA A 279 5.27 -5.11 -17.30
C ALA A 279 6.29 -4.39 -18.19
N ASP A 280 7.57 -4.44 -17.85
CA ASP A 280 8.65 -3.86 -18.67
C ASP A 280 8.73 -4.49 -20.05
N ILE A 281 8.65 -5.83 -20.12
CA ILE A 281 8.68 -6.56 -21.40
C ILE A 281 7.54 -6.08 -22.31
N LEU A 282 6.32 -6.06 -21.77
CA LEU A 282 5.15 -5.68 -22.56
C LEU A 282 5.15 -4.18 -22.89
N ALA A 283 5.64 -3.31 -22.01
CA ALA A 283 5.77 -1.88 -22.28
C ALA A 283 6.66 -1.62 -23.50
N VAL A 284 7.81 -2.29 -23.58
CA VAL A 284 8.71 -2.21 -24.74
C VAL A 284 8.04 -2.74 -26.01
N GLN A 285 7.30 -3.85 -25.91
CA GLN A 285 6.57 -4.40 -27.06
C GLN A 285 5.47 -3.47 -27.60
N LEU A 286 4.74 -2.80 -26.71
CA LEU A 286 3.65 -1.87 -27.07
C LEU A 286 4.19 -0.56 -27.68
N THR A 287 5.25 -0.02 -27.09
CA THR A 287 5.85 1.24 -27.51
C THR A 287 6.75 1.09 -28.73
N LYS A 288 7.42 -0.07 -28.86
CA LYS A 288 8.53 -0.32 -29.79
C LYS A 288 9.65 0.73 -29.65
N ASP A 289 9.83 1.28 -28.45
CA ASP A 289 10.78 2.33 -28.16
C ASP A 289 11.63 1.99 -26.93
N VAL A 290 12.65 1.18 -27.19
CA VAL A 290 13.67 0.78 -26.21
C VAL A 290 14.40 2.02 -25.67
N SER A 291 14.69 2.99 -26.54
CA SER A 291 15.52 4.14 -26.21
C SER A 291 14.84 5.06 -25.18
N SER A 292 13.56 5.35 -25.36
CA SER A 292 12.78 6.15 -24.41
C SER A 292 12.53 5.40 -23.11
N THR A 293 12.34 4.08 -23.16
CA THR A 293 12.15 3.26 -21.95
C THR A 293 13.42 3.21 -21.09
N VAL A 294 14.60 3.08 -21.71
CA VAL A 294 15.89 3.16 -20.99
C VAL A 294 16.12 4.55 -20.41
N ARG A 295 15.83 5.61 -21.19
CA ARG A 295 15.93 7.01 -20.75
C ARG A 295 15.05 7.26 -19.53
N LEU A 296 13.80 6.80 -19.58
CA LEU A 296 12.86 6.87 -18.48
C LEU A 296 13.42 6.25 -17.19
N GLN A 297 13.93 5.02 -17.25
CA GLN A 297 14.49 4.35 -16.07
C GLN A 297 15.69 5.11 -15.48
N SER A 298 16.57 5.62 -16.35
CA SER A 298 17.72 6.43 -15.94
C SER A 298 17.29 7.76 -15.30
N ASN A 299 16.31 8.44 -15.89
CA ASN A 299 15.80 9.71 -15.38
C ASN A 299 15.02 9.54 -14.08
N LEU A 300 14.21 8.48 -13.95
CA LEU A 300 13.55 8.11 -12.68
C LEU A 300 14.57 7.81 -11.59
N ALA A 301 15.61 7.02 -11.89
CA ALA A 301 16.66 6.69 -10.91
C ALA A 301 17.42 7.94 -10.46
N THR A 302 17.78 8.82 -11.39
CA THR A 302 18.52 10.05 -11.12
C THR A 302 17.68 11.03 -10.31
N ARG A 303 16.43 11.29 -10.73
CA ARG A 303 15.53 12.25 -10.05
C ARG A 303 15.07 11.76 -8.69
N ASN A 304 14.95 10.45 -8.48
CA ASN A 304 14.57 9.87 -7.19
C ASN A 304 15.77 9.56 -6.27
N LEU A 305 17.01 9.80 -6.73
CA LEU A 305 18.24 9.37 -6.05
C LEU A 305 18.18 7.89 -5.64
N SER A 306 17.71 7.04 -6.55
CA SER A 306 17.57 5.61 -6.30
C SER A 306 18.93 4.93 -6.18
N ASP A 307 19.03 3.96 -5.27
CA ASP A 307 20.19 3.06 -5.24
C ASP A 307 20.18 2.15 -6.47
N VAL A 308 21.19 2.33 -7.32
CA VAL A 308 21.32 1.62 -8.61
C VAL A 308 21.99 0.26 -8.48
N SER A 309 22.67 -0.01 -7.36
CA SER A 309 23.38 -1.27 -7.10
C SER A 309 23.14 -1.77 -5.67
N PRO A 310 21.88 -2.01 -5.28
CA PRO A 310 21.57 -2.47 -3.94
C PRO A 310 22.15 -3.87 -3.68
N PRO A 311 22.66 -4.14 -2.46
CA PRO A 311 23.14 -5.47 -2.11
C PRO A 311 22.06 -6.55 -2.31
N PRO A 312 22.41 -7.76 -2.78
CA PRO A 312 21.42 -8.80 -3.10
C PRO A 312 20.45 -9.15 -1.97
N PHE A 313 20.93 -9.13 -0.72
CA PHE A 313 20.07 -9.38 0.45
C PHE A 313 19.01 -8.29 0.62
N ILE A 314 19.37 -7.02 0.43
CA ILE A 314 18.43 -5.89 0.54
C ILE A 314 17.42 -5.95 -0.60
N THR A 315 17.86 -6.29 -1.81
CA THR A 315 16.96 -6.50 -2.95
C THR A 315 15.97 -7.64 -2.68
N TRP A 316 16.47 -8.79 -2.21
CA TRP A 316 15.64 -9.93 -1.86
C TRP A 316 14.61 -9.60 -0.78
N PHE A 317 15.03 -8.93 0.29
CA PHE A 317 14.21 -8.68 1.48
C PHE A 317 13.23 -7.52 1.31
N SER A 318 13.66 -6.39 0.73
CA SER A 318 12.95 -5.10 0.82
C SER A 318 12.48 -4.50 -0.51
N TYR A 319 13.06 -4.88 -1.65
CA TYR A 319 12.77 -4.21 -2.92
C TYR A 319 11.54 -4.81 -3.60
N THR A 320 10.51 -4.00 -3.79
CA THR A 320 9.30 -4.34 -4.57
C THR A 320 9.57 -4.33 -6.08
N HIS A 321 10.58 -3.58 -6.54
CA HIS A 321 10.96 -3.45 -7.94
C HIS A 321 12.40 -3.93 -8.13
N PRO A 322 12.78 -4.50 -9.29
CA PRO A 322 14.19 -4.66 -9.64
C PRO A 322 14.89 -3.29 -9.67
N SER A 323 16.21 -3.26 -9.47
CA SER A 323 16.96 -2.00 -9.56
C SER A 323 16.86 -1.42 -10.97
N ALA A 324 17.03 -0.10 -11.10
CA ALA A 324 16.98 0.57 -12.40
C ALA A 324 17.97 -0.05 -13.40
N VAL A 325 19.17 -0.45 -12.93
CA VAL A 325 20.18 -1.12 -13.77
C VAL A 325 19.67 -2.46 -14.29
N THR A 326 19.13 -3.32 -13.42
CA THR A 326 18.57 -4.62 -13.84
C THR A 326 17.42 -4.46 -14.82
N ARG A 327 16.56 -3.43 -14.65
CA ARG A 327 15.48 -3.14 -15.60
C ARG A 327 16.03 -2.70 -16.95
N ILE A 328 17.02 -1.81 -16.97
CA ILE A 328 17.67 -1.33 -18.21
C ILE A 328 18.34 -2.48 -18.95
N GLU A 329 19.08 -3.35 -18.27
CA GLU A 329 19.70 -4.55 -18.85
C GLU A 329 18.65 -5.46 -19.49
N THR A 330 17.57 -5.74 -18.76
CA THR A 330 16.44 -6.56 -19.27
C THR A 330 15.83 -5.93 -20.53
N ILE A 331 15.58 -4.62 -20.53
CA ILE A 331 15.03 -3.89 -21.68
C ILE A 331 15.96 -3.95 -22.89
N GLN A 332 17.27 -3.82 -22.68
CA GLN A 332 18.27 -3.87 -23.75
C GLN A 332 18.40 -5.28 -24.33
N GLU A 333 18.39 -6.33 -23.51
CA GLU A 333 18.43 -7.72 -23.98
C GLU A 333 17.22 -8.08 -24.85
N LEU A 334 16.03 -7.55 -24.53
CA LEU A 334 14.82 -7.74 -25.35
C LEU A 334 14.95 -7.12 -26.74
N SER A 335 15.75 -6.06 -26.90
CA SER A 335 15.97 -5.42 -28.20
C SER A 335 16.88 -6.22 -29.14
N GLN A 336 17.65 -7.15 -28.58
CA GLN A 336 18.62 -7.97 -29.32
C GLN A 336 18.03 -9.30 -29.80
N LYS A 337 16.82 -9.65 -29.36
CA LYS A 337 16.06 -10.84 -29.76
C LYS A 337 14.94 -10.46 -30.72
#